data_AF-A0A5K1BZJ4-F1
#
_entry.id   AF-A0A5K1BZJ4-F1
#
_cell.length_a   1.000
_cell.length_b   1.000
_cell.length_c   1.000
_cell.angle_alpha   90.00
_cell.angle_beta   90.00
_cell.angle_gamma   90.00
#
_symmetry.space_group_name_H-M   'P 1'
#
loop_
_entity.id
_entity.type
_entity.pdbx_description
1 polymer ?
#
loop_
_entity_poly.entity_id
_entity_poly.type
_entity_poly.pdbx_seq_one_letter_code
_entity_poly.pdbx_strand_id
1 'polypeptide(L)'
;YSGSMAAMSMVGYVLGLGDRHLDNILIDFSSGDIVHIDYNVCFDKGQRLKVPEIVPFRLTQTLETALGLTGTEGVFRANCEAVMNVLQKNKSTLLMLLEVFVWDPLVEWTRGDIHDEAAVGGEERKGMELAVSLSLFASRVQEIRVPLQ
;
A
#
# COMPACT_ATOMS: atom_id res chain seq x y z
N TYR A 1 8.28 -0.82 -19.04
CA TYR A 1 7.40 -1.94 -18.61
C TYR A 1 7.86 -2.71 -17.35
N SER A 2 8.80 -3.66 -17.42
CA SER A 2 9.09 -4.55 -16.27
C SER A 2 9.59 -3.79 -15.04
N GLY A 3 10.45 -2.78 -15.23
CA GLY A 3 10.94 -1.91 -14.16
C GLY A 3 9.83 -1.09 -13.50
N SER A 4 8.99 -0.41 -14.30
CA SER A 4 7.84 0.33 -13.78
C SER A 4 6.83 -0.58 -13.07
N MET A 5 6.55 -1.77 -13.61
CA MET A 5 5.66 -2.74 -12.98
C MET A 5 6.19 -3.18 -11.61
N ALA A 6 7.47 -3.53 -11.51
CA ALA A 6 8.10 -3.93 -10.26
C ALA A 6 8.05 -2.78 -9.24
N ALA A 7 8.39 -1.57 -9.66
CA ALA A 7 8.36 -0.39 -8.80
C ALA A 7 6.96 -0.12 -8.24
N MET A 8 5.95 -0.04 -9.12
CA MET A 8 4.57 0.21 -8.72
C MET A 8 3.98 -0.91 -7.86
N SER A 9 4.37 -2.17 -8.12
CA SER A 9 3.92 -3.33 -7.32
C SER A 9 4.51 -3.33 -5.92
N MET A 10 5.83 -3.13 -5.79
CA MET A 10 6.50 -3.16 -4.48
C MET A 10 6.13 -1.94 -3.64
N VAL A 11 6.07 -0.74 -4.24
CA VAL A 11 5.61 0.47 -3.55
C VAL A 11 4.14 0.34 -3.15
N GLY A 12 3.28 -0.15 -4.05
CA GLY A 12 1.88 -0.40 -3.76
C GLY A 12 1.68 -1.38 -2.60
N TYR A 13 2.46 -2.46 -2.59
CA TYR A 13 2.45 -3.42 -1.49
C TYR A 13 2.83 -2.79 -0.15
N VAL A 14 3.94 -2.03 -0.10
CA VAL A 14 4.39 -1.36 1.14
C VAL A 14 3.38 -0.34 1.65
N LEU A 15 2.65 0.34 0.75
CA LEU A 15 1.61 1.31 1.11
C LEU A 15 0.25 0.65 1.41
N GLY A 16 0.08 -0.65 1.17
CA GLY A 16 -1.23 -1.31 1.26
C GLY A 16 -2.24 -0.77 0.25
N LEU A 17 -1.80 -0.50 -0.98
CA LEU A 17 -2.60 0.03 -2.07
C LEU A 17 -3.56 -1.05 -2.61
N GLY A 18 -4.87 -0.81 -2.50
CA GLY A 18 -5.94 -1.62 -3.06
C GLY A 18 -6.68 -0.94 -4.20
N ASP A 19 -7.81 -1.51 -4.63
CA ASP A 19 -8.66 -1.05 -5.72
C ASP A 19 -7.91 -0.95 -7.05
N ARG A 20 -7.06 -1.95 -7.33
CA ARG A 20 -6.23 -2.00 -8.55
C ARG A 20 -7.00 -2.68 -9.68
N HIS A 21 -8.12 -2.12 -10.10
CA HIS A 21 -8.82 -2.53 -11.32
C HIS A 21 -8.13 -1.98 -12.58
N LEU A 22 -8.57 -2.41 -13.77
CA LEU A 22 -7.91 -2.07 -15.03
C LEU A 22 -7.94 -0.57 -15.34
N ASP A 23 -9.00 0.15 -14.94
CA ASP A 23 -9.04 1.61 -15.14
C ASP A 23 -8.04 2.38 -14.25
N ASN A 24 -7.58 1.78 -13.14
CA ASN A 24 -6.59 2.37 -12.24
C ASN A 24 -5.14 2.00 -12.59
N ILE A 25 -4.92 1.27 -13.68
CA ILE A 25 -3.59 0.89 -14.18
C ILE A 25 -3.46 1.36 -15.61
N LEU A 26 -2.71 2.45 -15.79
CA LEU A 26 -2.44 3.03 -17.10
C LEU A 26 -1.11 2.50 -17.65
N ILE A 27 -1.04 2.39 -18.97
CA ILE A 27 0.18 2.07 -19.71
C ILE A 27 0.45 3.23 -20.66
N ASP A 28 1.63 3.83 -20.56
CA ASP A 28 2.10 4.76 -21.59
C ASP A 28 2.54 3.95 -22.83
N PHE A 29 1.87 4.16 -23.96
CA PHE A 29 2.18 3.46 -25.21
C PHE A 29 3.50 3.91 -25.85
N SER A 30 4.08 5.04 -25.42
CA SER A 30 5.34 5.54 -25.95
C SER A 30 6.54 4.87 -25.28
N SER A 31 6.53 4.79 -23.95
CA SER A 31 7.60 4.17 -23.14
C SER A 31 7.34 2.70 -22.78
N GLY A 32 6.07 2.28 -22.79
CA GLY A 32 5.61 1.01 -22.25
C GLY A 32 5.63 0.97 -20.71
N ASP A 33 5.66 2.11 -20.02
CA ASP A 33 5.66 2.13 -18.56
C ASP A 33 4.26 2.06 -17.96
N ILE A 34 4.17 1.40 -16.81
CA ILE A 34 2.94 1.24 -16.03
C ILE A 34 2.89 2.33 -14.97
N VAL A 35 1.74 2.98 -14.86
CA VAL A 35 1.45 3.98 -13.84
C VAL A 35 0.13 3.61 -13.17
N HIS A 36 0.14 3.52 -11.85
CA HIS A 36 -1.11 3.40 -11.08
C HIS A 36 -1.67 4.81 -10.87
N ILE A 37 -2.98 4.95 -11.05
CA ILE A 37 -3.72 6.18 -10.73
C ILE A 37 -4.70 5.89 -9.60
N ASP A 38 -5.24 6.96 -9.01
CA ASP A 38 -6.16 6.92 -7.87
C ASP A 38 -5.58 6.21 -6.63
N TYR A 39 -5.25 6.95 -5.58
CA TYR A 39 -4.65 6.44 -4.34
C TYR A 39 -5.61 6.53 -3.15
N ASN A 40 -6.92 6.55 -3.40
CA ASN A 40 -7.92 6.69 -2.35
C ASN A 40 -8.01 5.44 -1.44
N VAL A 41 -7.64 4.27 -1.97
CA VAL A 41 -7.63 2.99 -1.24
C VAL A 41 -6.20 2.59 -0.90
N CYS A 42 -5.62 3.23 0.12
CA CYS A 42 -4.29 2.89 0.67
C CYS A 42 -4.40 2.35 2.10
N PHE A 43 -3.28 1.92 2.68
CA PHE A 43 -3.17 1.45 4.07
C PHE A 43 -4.11 0.28 4.38
N ASP A 44 -4.13 -0.70 3.49
CA ASP A 44 -4.90 -1.95 3.60
C ASP A 44 -6.43 -1.77 3.63
N LYS A 45 -6.93 -0.59 3.25
CA LYS A 45 -8.38 -0.34 3.10
C LYS A 45 -9.03 -1.29 2.09
N GLY A 46 -8.29 -1.83 1.12
CA GLY A 46 -8.77 -2.80 0.13
C GLY A 46 -9.30 -4.11 0.77
N GLN A 47 -8.77 -4.50 1.93
CA GLN A 47 -9.23 -5.70 2.65
C GLN A 47 -10.60 -5.52 3.31
N ARG A 48 -11.08 -4.27 3.45
CA ARG A 48 -12.36 -3.91 4.05
C ARG A 48 -13.45 -3.60 3.03
N LEU A 49 -13.17 -3.77 1.74
CA LEU A 49 -14.18 -3.62 0.70
C LEU A 49 -15.24 -4.73 0.82
N LYS A 50 -16.44 -4.47 0.28
CA LYS A 50 -17.54 -5.46 0.23
C LYS A 50 -17.09 -6.80 -0.35
N VAL A 51 -16.22 -6.76 -1.35
CA VAL A 51 -15.46 -7.90 -1.85
C VAL A 51 -13.98 -7.62 -1.54
N PRO A 52 -13.39 -8.27 -0.53
CA PRO A 52 -12.03 -8.00 -0.12
C PRO A 52 -11.00 -8.29 -1.21
N GLU A 53 -10.04 -7.39 -1.36
CA GLU A 53 -8.83 -7.68 -2.13
C GLU A 53 -7.81 -8.39 -1.24
N ILE A 54 -7.59 -9.68 -1.50
CA ILE A 54 -6.70 -10.56 -0.70
C ILE A 54 -5.32 -10.75 -1.33
N VAL A 55 -5.06 -10.11 -2.47
CA VAL A 55 -3.78 -10.18 -3.19
C VAL A 55 -2.90 -8.98 -2.81
N PRO A 56 -1.57 -9.16 -2.70
CA PRO A 56 -0.67 -8.09 -2.27
C PRO A 56 -0.50 -6.98 -3.32
N PHE A 57 -0.65 -7.34 -4.60
CA PHE A 57 -0.67 -6.44 -5.75
C PHE A 57 -1.23 -7.20 -6.96
N ARG A 58 -1.58 -6.48 -8.02
CA ARG A 58 -2.13 -7.09 -9.23
C ARG A 58 -1.03 -7.67 -10.12
N LEU A 59 -0.99 -8.99 -10.25
CA LEU A 59 -0.14 -9.71 -11.20
C LEU A 59 -0.94 -10.82 -11.88
N THR A 60 -1.87 -10.42 -12.76
CA THR A 60 -2.69 -11.37 -13.53
C THR A 60 -1.92 -11.96 -14.72
N GLN A 61 -2.41 -13.06 -15.29
CA GLN A 61 -1.82 -13.72 -16.48
C GLN A 61 -1.47 -12.75 -17.62
N THR A 62 -2.32 -11.73 -17.88
CA THR A 62 -2.06 -10.73 -18.92
C THR A 62 -0.80 -9.90 -18.64
N LEU A 63 -0.61 -9.48 -17.38
CA LEU A 63 0.55 -8.70 -16.95
C LEU A 63 1.81 -9.56 -16.93
N GLU A 64 1.69 -10.81 -16.48
CA GLU A 64 2.78 -11.78 -16.49
C GLU A 64 3.24 -12.12 -17.91
N THR A 65 2.30 -12.35 -18.84
CA THR A 65 2.61 -12.64 -20.25
C THR A 65 3.38 -11.49 -20.90
N ALA A 66 3.07 -10.24 -20.53
CA ALA A 66 3.77 -9.06 -21.03
C ALA A 66 5.21 -8.91 -20.48
N LEU A 67 5.62 -9.69 -19.46
CA LEU A 67 7.01 -9.76 -19.02
C LEU A 67 7.90 -10.56 -19.98
N GLY A 68 7.30 -11.27 -20.94
CA GLY A 68 8.01 -12.05 -21.96
C GLY A 68 8.44 -13.43 -21.47
N LEU A 69 9.46 -13.99 -22.11
CA LEU A 69 9.86 -15.40 -21.96
C LEU A 69 10.33 -15.76 -20.54
N THR A 70 10.91 -14.81 -19.82
CA THR A 70 11.40 -15.02 -18.45
C THR A 70 10.28 -14.92 -17.42
N GLY A 71 9.10 -14.40 -17.78
CA GLY A 71 7.97 -14.22 -16.88
C GLY A 71 8.36 -13.45 -15.61
N THR A 72 7.96 -13.97 -14.45
CA THR A 72 8.31 -13.40 -13.14
C THR A 72 9.76 -13.66 -12.74
N GLU A 73 10.30 -14.82 -13.14
CA GLU A 73 11.63 -15.32 -12.79
C GLU A 73 12.70 -14.73 -13.71
N GLY A 74 13.00 -13.45 -13.52
CA GLY A 74 14.03 -12.76 -14.27
C GLY A 74 14.15 -11.29 -13.91
N VAL A 75 14.11 -10.42 -14.93
CA VAL A 75 14.24 -8.97 -14.76
C VAL A 75 13.19 -8.41 -13.80
N PHE A 76 11.96 -8.96 -13.82
CA PHE A 76 10.91 -8.54 -12.90
C PHE A 76 11.28 -8.79 -11.43
N ARG A 77 11.61 -10.04 -11.07
CA ARG A 77 12.06 -10.39 -9.71
C ARG A 77 13.27 -9.57 -9.28
N ALA A 78 14.30 -9.44 -10.13
CA ALA A 78 15.50 -8.65 -9.83
C ALA A 78 15.16 -7.17 -9.54
N ASN A 79 14.25 -6.58 -10.32
CA ASN A 79 13.77 -5.23 -10.09
C ASN A 79 12.96 -5.12 -8.79
N CYS A 80 12.10 -6.10 -8.48
CA CYS A 80 11.35 -6.13 -7.23
C CYS A 80 12.28 -6.15 -6.01
N GLU A 81 13.30 -7.02 -6.03
CA GLU A 81 14.32 -7.08 -4.97
C GLU A 81 15.09 -5.77 -4.84
N ALA A 82 15.49 -5.16 -5.95
CA ALA A 82 16.19 -3.87 -5.95
C ALA A 82 15.31 -2.76 -5.35
N VAL A 83 14.04 -2.67 -5.75
CA VAL A 83 13.10 -1.68 -5.22
C VAL A 83 12.88 -1.89 -3.73
N MET A 84 12.60 -3.12 -3.29
CA MET A 84 12.42 -3.41 -1.86
C MET A 84 13.65 -3.07 -1.04
N ASN A 85 14.85 -3.37 -1.54
CA ASN A 85 16.10 -3.00 -0.89
C ASN A 85 16.23 -1.47 -0.74
N VAL A 86 15.85 -0.70 -1.76
CA VAL A 86 15.87 0.78 -1.69
C VAL A 86 14.84 1.29 -0.67
N LEU A 87 13.62 0.75 -0.67
CA LEU A 87 12.57 1.14 0.28
C LEU A 87 13.00 0.85 1.73
N GLN A 88 13.56 -0.33 1.99
CA GLN A 88 14.04 -0.71 3.31
C GLN A 88 15.20 0.16 3.79
N LYS A 89 16.18 0.46 2.92
CA LYS A 89 17.30 1.35 3.25
C LYS A 89 16.84 2.77 3.59
N ASN A 90 15.74 3.23 2.98
CA ASN A 90 15.18 4.57 3.17
C ASN A 90 13.93 4.57 4.07
N LYS A 91 13.76 3.55 4.93
CA LYS A 91 12.55 3.40 5.77
C LYS A 91 12.28 4.62 6.66
N SER A 92 13.31 5.27 7.18
CA SER A 92 13.16 6.45 8.05
C SER A 92 12.55 7.62 7.29
N THR A 93 13.00 7.87 6.06
CA THR A 93 12.45 8.91 5.18
C THR A 93 11.01 8.59 4.79
N LEU A 94 10.71 7.33 4.45
CA LEU A 94 9.33 6.91 4.14
C LEU A 94 8.40 7.11 5.34
N LEU A 95 8.82 6.68 6.54
CA LEU A 95 8.04 6.85 7.76
C LEU A 95 7.79 8.33 8.07
N MET A 96 8.79 9.19 7.92
CA MET A 96 8.64 10.63 8.11
C MET A 96 7.61 11.24 7.14
N LEU A 97 7.62 10.82 5.87
CA LEU A 97 6.62 11.28 4.90
C LEU A 97 5.21 10.76 5.26
N LEU A 98 5.12 9.51 5.75
CA LEU A 98 3.86 8.90 6.15
C LEU A 98 3.28 9.48 7.45
N GLU A 99 4.13 9.98 8.35
CA GLU A 99 3.70 10.63 9.59
C GLU A 99 2.76 11.81 9.33
N VAL A 100 2.94 12.54 8.23
CA VAL A 100 2.06 13.67 7.86
C VAL A 100 0.61 13.22 7.71
N PHE A 101 0.36 12.02 7.18
CA PHE A 101 -1.00 11.50 7.01
C PHE A 101 -1.68 11.18 8.34
N VAL A 102 -0.90 10.78 9.36
CA VAL A 102 -1.44 10.49 10.71
C VAL A 102 -1.97 11.77 11.36
N TRP A 103 -1.30 12.89 11.10
CA TRP A 103 -1.67 14.19 11.65
C TRP A 103 -2.70 14.95 10.82
N ASP A 104 -2.98 14.51 9.60
CA ASP A 104 -3.97 15.16 8.74
C ASP A 104 -5.39 14.85 9.24
N PRO A 105 -6.13 15.84 9.78
CA PRO A 105 -7.46 15.63 10.34
C PRO A 105 -8.51 15.25 9.29
N LEU A 106 -8.21 15.44 7.99
CA LEU A 106 -9.07 15.11 6.86
C LEU A 106 -8.89 13.66 6.38
N VAL A 107 -7.84 12.96 6.84
CA VAL A 107 -7.65 11.55 6.47
C VAL A 107 -8.62 10.68 7.26
N GLU A 108 -9.63 10.16 6.56
CA GLU A 108 -10.54 9.17 7.11
C GLU A 108 -9.87 7.79 7.15
N TRP A 109 -9.42 7.37 8.33
CA TRP A 109 -8.79 6.05 8.54
C TRP A 109 -9.80 4.89 8.63
N THR A 110 -11.06 5.22 8.87
CA THR A 110 -12.20 4.30 8.96
C THR A 110 -13.33 4.82 8.09
N ARG A 111 -13.64 4.11 7.01
CA ARG A 111 -15.02 4.08 6.54
C ARG A 111 -15.77 3.23 7.57
N GLY A 112 -16.45 3.89 8.51
CA GLY A 112 -17.58 3.23 9.17
C GLY A 112 -18.57 2.86 8.07
N ASP A 113 -19.14 1.67 8.14
CA ASP A 113 -20.20 1.27 7.23
C ASP A 113 -21.32 2.32 7.28
N ILE A 114 -21.41 3.16 6.24
CA ILE A 114 -22.45 4.18 6.10
C ILE A 114 -23.75 3.48 5.67
N HIS A 115 -24.22 2.58 6.52
CA HIS A 115 -25.56 2.03 6.44
C HIS A 115 -26.33 2.03 7.76
N ASP A 116 -25.73 2.49 8.87
CA ASP A 116 -26.50 2.80 10.07
C ASP A 116 -26.67 4.32 10.20
N GLU A 117 -27.91 4.74 9.96
CA GLU A 117 -28.42 6.06 10.30
C GLU A 117 -28.18 6.36 11.79
N ALA A 118 -27.99 7.65 12.08
CA ALA A 118 -27.98 8.29 13.39
C ALA A 118 -26.63 8.34 14.16
N ALA A 119 -25.96 9.48 14.01
CA ALA A 119 -25.36 10.26 15.10
C ALA A 119 -24.73 9.51 16.28
N VAL A 120 -23.42 9.25 16.23
CA VAL A 120 -22.57 9.17 17.44
C VAL A 120 -21.26 9.91 17.18
N GLY A 121 -21.19 11.14 17.69
CA GLY A 121 -20.04 12.03 17.57
C GLY A 121 -18.99 11.79 18.66
N GLY A 122 -17.72 11.95 18.28
CA GLY A 122 -16.64 12.42 19.16
C GLY A 122 -15.97 11.39 20.09
N GLU A 123 -16.71 10.50 20.75
CA GLU A 123 -16.12 9.58 21.75
C GLU A 123 -15.43 8.37 21.11
N GLU A 124 -16.03 7.75 20.09
CA GLU A 124 -15.39 6.66 19.35
C GLU A 124 -14.13 7.12 18.61
N ARG A 125 -14.13 8.36 18.11
CA ARG A 125 -12.95 8.95 17.46
C ARG A 125 -11.77 9.09 18.41
N LYS A 126 -12.00 9.52 19.66
CA LYS A 126 -10.96 9.59 20.70
C LYS A 126 -10.47 8.21 21.12
N GLY A 127 -11.38 7.24 21.26
CA GLY A 127 -11.01 5.84 21.52
C GLY A 127 -10.17 5.25 20.39
N MET A 128 -10.48 5.62 19.15
CA MET A 128 -9.75 5.17 17.97
C MET A 128 -8.38 5.84 17.82
N GLU A 129 -8.27 7.16 18.04
CA GLU A 129 -6.98 7.86 18.07
C GLU A 129 -6.06 7.26 19.14
N LEU A 130 -6.61 6.90 20.31
CA LEU A 130 -5.86 6.22 21.36
C LEU A 130 -5.42 4.80 20.95
N ALA A 131 -6.29 4.03 20.30
CA ALA A 131 -5.97 2.67 19.85
C ALA A 131 -4.89 2.65 18.76
N VAL A 132 -4.94 3.59 17.81
CA VAL A 132 -3.92 3.76 16.76
C VAL A 132 -2.59 4.22 17.37
N SER A 133 -2.62 5.16 18.32
CA SER A 133 -1.42 5.60 19.02
C SER A 133 -0.79 4.46 19.83
N LEU A 134 -1.60 3.63 20.49
CA LEU A 134 -1.12 2.43 21.20
C LEU A 134 -0.54 1.38 20.27
N SER A 135 -1.14 1.14 19.10
CA SER A 135 -0.65 0.13 18.15
C SER A 135 0.67 0.56 17.52
N LEU A 136 0.80 1.85 17.17
CA LEU A 136 2.06 2.44 16.72
C LEU A 136 3.13 2.37 17.81
N PHE A 137 2.80 2.71 19.06
CA PHE A 137 3.72 2.59 20.19
C PHE A 137 4.17 1.14 20.42
N ALA A 138 3.24 0.18 20.40
CA ALA A 138 3.54 -1.24 20.58
C ALA A 138 4.46 -1.78 19.46
N SER A 139 4.22 -1.37 18.22
CA SER A 139 5.08 -1.70 17.08
C SER A 139 6.50 -1.15 17.26
N ARG A 140 6.65 0.10 17.72
CA ARG A 140 7.97 0.70 18.02
C ARG A 140 8.70 -0.01 19.17
N VAL A 141 7.98 -0.41 20.22
CA VAL A 141 8.55 -1.16 21.34
C VAL A 141 9.01 -2.56 20.89
N GLN A 142 8.29 -3.20 19.96
CA GLN A 142 8.70 -4.47 19.38
C GLN A 142 9.93 -4.32 18.48
N GLU A 143 10.03 -3.26 17.68
CA GLU A 143 11.24 -2.98 16.88
C GLU A 143 12.49 -2.76 17.74
N ILE A 144 12.36 -2.10 18.91
CA ILE A 144 13.49 -1.85 19.83
C ILE A 144 13.96 -3.14 20.53
N ARG A 145 13.10 -4.15 20.64
CA ARG A 145 13.41 -5.44 21.29
C ARG A 145 14.08 -6.47 20.38
N VAL A 146 14.18 -6.23 19.08
CA VAL A 146 14.94 -7.12 18.18
C VAL A 146 16.40 -6.64 18.18
N PRO A 147 17.35 -7.38 18.78
CA PRO A 147 18.76 -7.05 18.63
C PRO A 147 19.11 -7.27 17.15
N LEU A 148 19.80 -6.30 16.55
CA LEU A 148 20.43 -6.47 15.24
C LEU A 148 21.37 -7.68 15.33
N GLN A 149 20.95 -8.81 14.75
CA GLN A 149 21.77 -9.98 14.43
C GLN A 149 21.94 -10.06 12.93
#